data_AF-A0A1G7NUL3-F1
#
_entry.id   AF-A0A1G7NUL3-F1
#
_cell.length_a   1.000
_cell.length_b   1.000
_cell.length_c   1.000
_cell.angle_alpha   90.00
_cell.angle_beta   90.00
_cell.angle_gamma   90.00
#
_symmetry.space_group_name_H-M   'P 1'
#
loop_
_entity.id
_entity.type
_entity.pdbx_description
1 polymer ?
#
loop_
_entity_poly.entity_id
_entity_poly.type
_entity_poly.pdbx_seq_one_letter_code
_entity_poly.pdbx_strand_id
1 'polypeptide(L)'
;MDDSPKQLIEERQPSQAMKPGQEARVDYEYIRHGVVNIFMANEPLKGKRFVEVTAFKTKKDWALFVKRIADEWYPAAKKITLVMDNFKTHSASAFYETFEPAEAKRQWDRFEFVYTPKHGSWLNMAEI
;
A
#
# COMPACT_ATOMS: atom_id res chain seq x y z
N MET A 1 -2.96 6.96 3.01
CA MET A 1 -2.16 5.97 2.25
C MET A 1 -1.44 5.16 3.29
N ASP A 2 -1.40 3.85 3.07
CA ASP A 2 -0.78 2.91 4.00
C ASP A 2 -0.18 1.72 3.25
N ASP A 3 0.63 0.93 3.94
CA ASP A 3 1.17 -0.33 3.47
C ASP A 3 0.94 -1.48 4.45
N SER A 4 0.64 -2.66 3.92
CA SER A 4 0.44 -3.86 4.73
C SER A 4 1.15 -5.07 4.14
N PRO A 5 1.96 -5.80 4.94
CA PRO A 5 2.55 -7.05 4.48
C PRO A 5 1.48 -8.17 4.44
N LYS A 6 1.46 -8.94 3.37
CA LYS A 6 0.58 -10.11 3.21
C LYS A 6 1.39 -11.38 2.99
N GLN A 7 1.16 -12.37 3.85
CA GLN A 7 1.72 -13.70 3.65
C GLN A 7 0.98 -14.40 2.50
N LEU A 8 1.75 -15.03 1.62
CA LEU A 8 1.21 -15.91 0.59
C LEU A 8 1.18 -17.32 1.17
N ILE A 9 -0.02 -17.87 1.32
CA ILE A 9 -0.26 -19.17 1.95
C ILE A 9 -1.08 -20.05 1.02
N GLU A 10 -0.74 -21.33 1.00
CA GLU A 10 -1.47 -22.39 0.29
C GLU A 10 -1.93 -23.44 1.30
N GLU A 11 -3.16 -23.94 1.14
CA GLU A 11 -3.66 -25.05 1.95
C GLU A 11 -2.86 -26.32 1.62
N ARG A 12 -2.28 -26.97 2.65
CA ARG A 12 -1.53 -28.21 2.43
C ARG A 12 -2.45 -29.37 2.04
N GLN A 13 -3.65 -29.39 2.61
CA GLN A 13 -4.69 -30.39 2.37
C GLN A 13 -5.96 -29.70 1.89
N PRO A 14 -6.69 -30.26 0.91
CA PRO A 14 -7.95 -29.69 0.46
C PRO A 14 -8.98 -29.61 1.59
N SER A 15 -9.65 -28.48 1.71
CA SER A 15 -10.79 -28.35 2.61
C SER A 15 -11.94 -29.32 2.26
N GLN A 16 -12.59 -29.85 3.29
CA GLN A 16 -13.75 -30.72 3.13
C GLN A 16 -15.02 -29.87 3.16
N ALA A 17 -15.82 -29.97 2.09
CA ALA A 17 -17.09 -29.28 1.98
C ALA A 17 -18.09 -29.73 3.05
N MET A 18 -19.00 -28.82 3.37
CA MET A 18 -20.10 -29.06 4.31
C MET A 18 -21.02 -30.20 3.83
N LYS A 19 -21.51 -31.01 4.77
CA LYS A 19 -22.53 -32.04 4.53
C LYS A 19 -23.67 -31.87 5.54
N PRO A 20 -24.88 -32.39 5.29
CA PRO A 20 -25.95 -32.36 6.29
C PRO A 20 -25.47 -32.91 7.65
N GLY A 21 -25.53 -32.10 8.70
CA GLY A 21 -25.04 -32.44 10.05
C GLY A 21 -23.52 -32.38 10.24
N GLN A 22 -22.75 -31.89 9.26
CA GLN A 22 -21.30 -31.72 9.35
C GLN A 22 -20.86 -30.38 8.75
N GLU A 23 -20.26 -29.52 9.58
CA GLU A 23 -19.67 -28.26 9.12
C GLU A 23 -18.48 -28.50 8.17
N ALA A 24 -18.13 -27.47 7.39
CA ALA A 24 -16.93 -27.50 6.57
C ALA A 24 -15.69 -27.65 7.46
N ARG A 25 -14.70 -28.42 7.00
CA ARG A 25 -13.45 -28.65 7.73
C ARG A 25 -12.28 -28.14 6.91
N VAL A 26 -11.48 -27.28 7.52
CA VAL A 26 -10.25 -26.74 6.95
C VAL A 26 -9.10 -27.20 7.83
N ASP A 27 -8.04 -27.72 7.22
CA ASP A 27 -6.83 -28.10 7.95
C ASP A 27 -6.08 -26.84 8.41
N TYR A 28 -5.41 -26.90 9.55
CA TYR A 28 -4.59 -25.79 10.04
C TYR A 28 -3.21 -25.74 9.39
N GLU A 29 -2.76 -26.83 8.75
CA GLU A 29 -1.47 -26.88 8.06
C GLU A 29 -1.50 -26.09 6.75
N TYR A 30 -0.53 -25.19 6.57
CA TYR A 30 -0.36 -24.41 5.36
C TYR A 30 1.09 -24.40 4.88
N ILE A 31 1.27 -24.18 3.58
CA ILE A 31 2.58 -23.97 2.94
C ILE A 31 2.78 -22.47 2.79
N ARG A 32 3.95 -21.97 3.23
CA ARG A 32 4.29 -20.54 3.16
C ARG A 32 5.12 -20.26 1.91
N HIS A 33 4.60 -19.38 1.05
CA HIS A 33 5.21 -18.94 -0.21
C HIS A 33 5.89 -17.57 -0.11
N GLY A 34 6.23 -17.14 1.11
CA GLY A 34 6.84 -15.85 1.38
C GLY A 34 5.83 -14.76 1.77
N VAL A 35 6.23 -13.51 1.54
CA VAL A 35 5.48 -12.31 1.93
C VAL A 35 5.59 -11.30 0.79
N VAL A 36 4.49 -10.63 0.49
CA VAL A 36 4.44 -9.45 -0.39
C VAL A 36 4.01 -8.24 0.42
N ASN A 37 4.22 -7.05 -0.13
CA ASN A 37 3.69 -5.81 0.41
C ASN A 37 2.52 -5.31 -0.44
N ILE A 38 1.53 -4.72 0.20
CA ILE A 38 0.39 -4.09 -0.46
C ILE A 38 0.44 -2.60 -0.11
N PHE A 39 0.68 -1.74 -1.09
CA PHE A 39 0.47 -0.30 -0.96
C PHE A 39 -0.97 0.05 -1.31
N MET A 40 -1.58 0.94 -0.53
CA MET A 40 -2.93 1.42 -0.81
C MET A 40 -3.09 2.92 -0.62
N ALA A 41 -3.69 3.57 -1.62
CA ALA A 41 -4.15 4.96 -1.56
C ALA A 41 -5.67 5.01 -1.67
N ASN A 42 -6.29 5.84 -0.82
CA ASN A 42 -7.73 6.03 -0.74
C ASN A 42 -8.08 7.49 -1.07
N GLU A 43 -9.01 7.71 -2.01
CA GLU A 43 -9.67 8.99 -2.22
C GLU A 43 -11.14 8.85 -1.78
N PRO A 44 -11.46 9.16 -0.50
CA PRO A 44 -12.74 8.80 0.09
C PRO A 44 -13.90 9.55 -0.56
N LEU A 45 -13.69 10.82 -0.91
CA LEU A 45 -14.73 11.66 -1.51
C LEU A 45 -15.16 11.19 -2.92
N LYS A 46 -14.31 10.43 -3.62
CA LYS A 46 -14.67 9.82 -4.91
C LYS A 46 -14.95 8.32 -4.80
N GLY A 47 -14.87 7.75 -3.59
CA GLY A 47 -15.04 6.32 -3.36
C GLY A 47 -14.00 5.46 -4.10
N LYS A 48 -12.79 6.00 -4.34
CA LYS A 48 -11.74 5.28 -5.09
C LYS A 48 -10.67 4.76 -4.16
N ARG A 49 -10.22 3.54 -4.44
CA ARG A 49 -9.05 2.91 -3.82
C ARG A 49 -8.12 2.44 -4.92
N PHE A 50 -6.84 2.66 -4.72
CA PHE A 50 -5.78 2.24 -5.63
C PHE A 50 -4.82 1.36 -4.86
N VAL A 51 -4.52 0.20 -5.41
CA VAL A 51 -3.75 -0.84 -4.75
C VAL A 51 -2.63 -1.28 -5.67
N GLU A 52 -1.43 -1.42 -5.11
CA GLU A 52 -0.29 -1.98 -5.81
C GLU A 52 0.38 -3.03 -4.91
N VAL A 53 0.63 -4.21 -5.49
CA VAL A 53 1.30 -5.31 -4.80
C VAL A 53 2.75 -5.35 -5.24
N THR A 54 3.65 -5.24 -4.29
CA THR A 54 5.11 -5.23 -4.51
C THR A 54 5.75 -6.36 -3.74
N ALA A 55 6.89 -6.87 -4.24
CA ALA A 55 7.65 -7.89 -3.51
C ALA A 55 8.23 -7.33 -2.19
N PHE A 56 8.59 -6.03 -2.19
CA PHE A 56 9.21 -5.34 -1.07
C PHE A 56 8.55 -3.99 -0.81
N LYS A 57 8.83 -3.42 0.36
CA LYS A 57 8.42 -2.06 0.74
C LYS A 57 9.62 -1.14 0.94
N THR A 58 10.44 -1.02 -0.09
CA THR A 58 11.60 -0.12 -0.04
C THR A 58 11.19 1.33 -0.31
N LYS A 59 12.10 2.28 -0.06
CA LYS A 59 11.94 3.68 -0.49
C LYS A 59 11.68 3.81 -2.00
N LYS A 60 12.33 2.96 -2.80
CA LYS A 60 12.15 2.92 -4.25
C LYS A 60 10.74 2.48 -4.63
N ASP A 61 10.25 1.41 -4.02
CA ASP A 61 8.89 0.92 -4.28
C ASP A 61 7.85 1.99 -3.91
N TRP A 62 8.04 2.65 -2.76
CA TRP A 62 7.18 3.75 -2.34
C TRP A 62 7.23 4.95 -3.31
N ALA A 63 8.42 5.37 -3.73
CA ALA A 63 8.59 6.49 -4.65
C ALA A 63 7.93 6.21 -6.02
N LEU A 64 8.03 4.97 -6.51
CA LEU A 64 7.35 4.52 -7.71
C LEU A 64 5.82 4.56 -7.53
N PHE A 65 5.30 3.99 -6.45
CA PHE A 65 3.86 4.03 -6.15
C PHE A 65 3.31 5.47 -6.10
N VAL A 66 4.01 6.37 -5.39
CA VAL A 66 3.58 7.77 -5.26
C VAL A 66 3.67 8.51 -6.60
N LYS A 67 4.69 8.25 -7.43
CA LYS A 67 4.76 8.80 -8.79
C LYS A 67 3.55 8.39 -9.63
N ARG A 68 3.05 7.15 -9.51
CA ARG A 68 1.84 6.69 -10.22
C ARG A 68 0.59 7.45 -9.78
N ILE A 69 0.46 7.78 -8.50
CA ILE A 69 -0.62 8.65 -8.01
C ILE A 69 -0.62 9.97 -8.79
N ALA A 70 0.54 10.63 -8.91
CA ALA A 70 0.64 11.91 -9.61
C ALA A 70 0.46 11.81 -11.13
N ASP A 71 1.15 10.86 -11.76
CA ASP A 71 1.29 10.84 -13.21
C ASP A 71 0.18 10.04 -13.92
N GLU A 72 -0.35 8.99 -13.28
CA GLU A 72 -1.37 8.12 -13.87
C GLU A 72 -2.77 8.43 -13.34
N TRP A 73 -2.94 8.51 -12.02
CA TRP A 73 -4.27 8.62 -11.41
C TRP A 73 -4.78 10.06 -11.31
N TYR A 74 -3.87 11.02 -11.11
CA TYR A 74 -4.22 12.45 -11.00
C TYR A 74 -3.31 13.38 -11.83
N PRO A 75 -3.09 13.11 -13.13
CA PRO A 75 -2.19 13.92 -13.97
C PRO A 75 -2.61 15.39 -14.06
N ALA A 76 -3.92 15.67 -13.98
CA ALA A 76 -4.48 17.00 -14.10
C ALA A 76 -4.54 17.78 -12.77
N ALA A 77 -4.38 17.13 -11.61
CA ALA A 77 -4.25 17.86 -10.35
C ALA A 77 -3.02 18.79 -10.46
N LYS A 78 -2.90 19.88 -9.69
CA LYS A 78 -1.64 20.66 -9.60
C LYS A 78 -0.82 20.32 -8.36
N LYS A 79 -1.52 19.99 -7.27
CA LYS A 79 -0.98 19.56 -5.99
C LYS A 79 -1.85 18.43 -5.45
N ILE A 80 -1.25 17.47 -4.78
CA ILE A 80 -1.93 16.32 -4.17
C ILE A 80 -1.54 16.28 -2.70
N THR A 81 -2.52 16.42 -1.81
CA THR A 81 -2.30 16.22 -0.38
C THR A 81 -2.37 14.74 -0.09
N LEU A 82 -1.24 14.15 0.29
CA LEU A 82 -1.14 12.73 0.60
C LEU A 82 -0.96 12.56 2.12
N VAL A 83 -2.01 12.04 2.75
CA VAL A 83 -2.03 11.70 4.18
C VAL A 83 -1.49 10.29 4.37
N MET A 84 -0.50 10.09 5.25
CA MET A 84 0.08 8.77 5.54
C MET A 84 0.70 8.69 6.95
N ASP A 85 1.15 7.51 7.35
CA ASP A 85 1.85 7.31 8.61
C ASP A 85 3.32 7.80 8.55
N ASN A 86 4.06 7.65 9.64
CA ASN A 86 5.46 8.11 9.74
C ASN A 86 6.48 7.00 9.44
N PHE A 87 6.13 6.02 8.59
CA PHE A 87 7.05 4.93 8.30
C PHE A 87 8.33 5.45 7.61
N LYS A 88 9.47 4.78 7.85
CA LYS A 88 10.80 5.30 7.45
C LYS A 88 10.98 5.45 5.93
N THR A 89 10.19 4.73 5.14
CA THR A 89 10.23 4.82 3.68
C THR A 89 9.37 5.96 3.14
N HIS A 90 8.46 6.50 3.96
CA HIS A 90 7.53 7.58 3.62
C HIS A 90 8.23 8.94 3.79
N SER A 91 9.15 9.23 2.88
CA SER A 91 9.95 10.47 2.93
C SER A 91 10.19 11.01 1.53
N ALA A 92 10.13 12.34 1.39
CA ALA A 92 10.48 13.01 0.14
C ALA A 92 11.91 12.71 -0.35
N SER A 93 12.83 12.34 0.56
CA SER A 93 14.19 11.93 0.18
C SER A 93 14.18 10.69 -0.72
N ALA A 94 13.18 9.81 -0.58
CA ALA A 94 13.02 8.63 -1.41
C ALA A 94 12.92 8.96 -2.90
N PHE A 95 12.38 10.14 -3.26
CA PHE A 95 12.35 10.58 -4.65
C PHE A 95 13.75 10.82 -5.21
N TYR A 96 14.62 11.50 -4.47
CA TYR A 96 16.00 11.75 -4.89
C TYR A 96 16.89 10.51 -4.84
N GLU A 97 16.54 9.53 -4.01
CA GLU A 97 17.19 8.22 -3.99
C GLU A 97 16.76 7.33 -5.17
N THR A 98 15.63 7.65 -5.83
CA THR A 98 15.00 6.78 -6.84
C THR A 98 15.05 7.35 -8.25
N PHE A 99 14.94 8.67 -8.39
CA PHE A 99 14.80 9.35 -9.68
C PHE A 99 15.92 10.38 -9.89
N GLU A 100 16.17 10.72 -11.16
CA GLU A 100 17.03 11.83 -11.51
C GLU A 100 16.57 13.14 -10.85
N PRO A 101 17.47 14.06 -10.48
CA PRO A 101 17.13 15.24 -9.67
C PRO A 101 15.98 16.10 -10.20
N ALA A 102 15.87 16.25 -11.53
CA ALA A 102 14.78 16.99 -12.16
C ALA A 102 13.42 16.30 -11.98
N GLU A 103 13.38 14.98 -12.12
CA GLU A 103 12.17 14.18 -11.91
C GLU A 103 11.80 14.10 -10.42
N ALA A 104 12.78 13.91 -9.55
CA ALA A 104 12.57 13.90 -8.11
C ALA A 104 11.97 15.24 -7.63
N LYS A 105 12.50 16.37 -8.12
CA LYS A 105 11.95 17.70 -7.80
C LYS A 105 10.55 17.87 -8.35
N ARG A 106 10.29 17.44 -9.59
CA ARG A 106 8.95 17.45 -10.19
C ARG A 106 7.96 16.70 -9.31
N GLN A 107 8.31 15.49 -8.86
CA GLN A 107 7.46 14.71 -7.96
C GLN A 107 7.30 15.36 -6.59
N TRP A 108 8.36 15.87 -5.97
CA TRP A 108 8.21 16.61 -4.71
C TRP A 108 7.20 17.76 -4.85
N ASP A 109 7.32 18.57 -5.90
CA ASP A 109 6.45 19.73 -6.11
C ASP A 109 4.99 19.34 -6.29
N ARG A 110 4.72 18.08 -6.67
CA ARG A 110 3.38 17.54 -6.85
C ARG A 110 2.66 17.22 -5.55
N PHE A 111 3.39 17.02 -4.44
CA PHE A 111 2.81 16.52 -3.20
C PHE A 111 2.95 17.48 -2.02
N GLU A 112 1.91 17.51 -1.21
CA GLU A 112 1.95 17.97 0.17
C GLU A 112 1.77 16.75 1.07
N PHE A 113 2.77 16.45 1.90
CA PHE A 113 2.73 15.28 2.78
C PHE A 113 2.21 15.67 4.16
N VAL A 114 1.15 15.00 4.59
CA VAL A 114 0.57 15.14 5.92
C VAL A 114 0.75 13.83 6.66
N TYR A 115 1.44 13.88 7.79
CA TYR A 115 1.70 12.70 8.60
C TYR A 115 0.68 12.59 9.72
N THR A 116 0.10 11.41 9.90
CA THR A 116 -0.76 11.14 11.07
C THR A 116 0.08 11.21 12.36
N PRO A 117 -0.52 11.51 13.53
CA PRO A 117 0.18 11.42 14.80
C PRO A 117 0.76 10.02 15.02
N LYS A 118 1.89 9.92 15.73
CA LYS A 118 2.42 8.61 16.15
C LYS A 118 1.36 7.85 16.94
N HIS A 119 1.20 6.56 16.65
CA HIS A 119 0.16 5.70 17.20
C HIS A 119 -1.30 6.12 16.87
N GLY A 120 -1.51 7.04 15.92
CA GLY A 120 -2.82 7.51 15.48
C GLY A 120 -3.29 6.87 14.17
N SER A 121 -3.06 5.57 14.00
CA SER A 121 -3.32 4.87 12.73
C SER A 121 -4.81 4.86 12.35
N TRP A 122 -5.71 4.89 13.35
CA TRP A 122 -7.16 5.03 13.16
C TRP A 122 -7.61 6.31 12.43
N LEU A 123 -6.72 7.30 12.24
CA LEU A 123 -7.00 8.51 11.46
C LEU A 123 -6.65 8.33 9.97
N ASN A 124 -5.95 7.25 9.60
CA ASN A 124 -5.53 7.00 8.23
C ASN A 124 -6.68 6.36 7.45
N MET A 125 -7.17 7.05 6.43
CA MET A 125 -8.28 6.54 5.60
C MET A 125 -7.93 5.30 4.77
N ALA A 126 -6.66 4.91 4.73
CA ALA A 126 -6.26 3.64 4.16
C ALA A 126 -6.48 2.45 5.12
N GLU A 127 -6.67 2.68 6.42
CA GLU A 127 -6.90 1.63 7.41
C GLU A 127 -8.39 1.42 7.74
N ILE A 128 -9.29 2.16 7.07
CA ILE A 128 -10.75 2.16 7.26
C ILE A 128 -11.47 1.66 5.99
#